data_AF-A0A0N0U6Y6-F1
#
_entry.id   AF-A0A0N0U6Y6-F1
#
_cell.length_a   1.000
_cell.length_b   1.000
_cell.length_c   1.000
_cell.angle_alpha   90.00
_cell.angle_beta   90.00
_cell.angle_gamma   90.00
#
_symmetry.space_group_name_H-M   'P 1'
#
loop_
_entity.id
_entity.type
_entity.pdbx_description
1 polymer ?
#
loop_
_entity_poly.entity_id
_entity_poly.type
_entity_poly.pdbx_seq_one_letter_code
_entity_poly.pdbx_strand_id
1 'polypeptide(L)' 'MNPTTKQKIAIILNVSKTVFHWGFIPAILFLGFRKGADPGMPQLSLINLLWQ' A
#
# COMPACT_ATOMS: atom_id res chain seq x y z
N MET A 1 -17.04 19.15 -21.87
CA MET A 1 -17.22 18.00 -20.95
C MET A 1 -18.40 18.30 -20.03
N ASN A 2 -19.36 17.38 -19.92
CA ASN A 2 -20.50 17.53 -19.01
C ASN A 2 -19.99 17.78 -17.57
N PRO A 3 -20.42 18.84 -16.86
CA PRO A 3 -19.92 19.17 -15.52
C PRO A 3 -20.00 18.01 -14.52
N THR A 4 -21.02 17.17 -14.64
CA THR A 4 -21.20 15.96 -13.81
C THR A 4 -20.07 14.95 -14.02
N THR A 5 -19.61 14.76 -15.26
CA THR A 5 -18.50 13.85 -15.58
C THR A 5 -17.18 14.35 -15.01
N LYS A 6 -16.95 15.67 -15.05
CA LYS A 6 -15.74 16.29 -14.49
C LYS A 6 -15.66 16.09 -12.97
N GLN A 7 -16.79 16.24 -12.26
CA GLN A 7 -16.86 16.02 -10.81
C GLN A 7 -16.61 14.54 -10.45
N LYS A 8 -17.21 13.60 -11.18
CA LYS A 8 -16.98 12.17 -10.94
C LYS A 8 -15.52 11.77 -11.11
N ILE A 9 -14.87 12.26 -12.16
CA ILE A 9 -13.43 12.01 -12.39
C ILE A 9 -12.59 12.60 -11.25
N ALA A 10 -12.87 13.82 -10.81
CA ALA A 10 -12.15 14.44 -9.70
C ALA A 10 -12.29 13.65 -8.39
N ILE A 11 -13.47 13.11 -8.10
CA ILE A 11 -13.70 12.25 -6.93
C ILE A 11 -12.88 10.98 -7.02
N ILE A 12 -12.94 10.27 -8.16
CA ILE A 12 -12.20 9.02 -8.37
C ILE A 12 -10.69 9.25 -8.22
N LEU A 13 -10.16 10.33 -8.80
CA LEU A 13 -8.74 10.69 -8.69
C LEU A 13 -8.31 10.99 -7.24
N ASN A 14 -9.17 11.67 -6.47
CA ASN A 14 -8.87 11.94 -5.07
C ASN A 14 -8.91 10.67 -4.21
N VAL A 15 -9.91 9.81 -4.43
CA VAL A 15 -10.02 8.53 -3.72
C VAL A 15 -8.84 7.63 -4.05
N SER A 16 -8.48 7.49 -5.33
CA SER A 16 -7.33 6.68 -5.74
C SER A 16 -6.03 7.21 -5.12
N LYS A 17 -5.81 8.53 -5.12
CA LYS A 17 -4.66 9.16 -4.46
C LYS A 17 -4.58 8.77 -2.98
N THR A 18 -5.70 8.87 -2.24
CA THR A 18 -5.74 8.53 -0.81
C THR A 18 -5.46 7.05 -0.57
N VAL A 19 -6.08 6.16 -1.36
CA VAL A 19 -5.89 4.71 -1.25
C VAL A 19 -4.44 4.32 -1.54
N PHE A 20 -3.81 4.90 -2.56
CA PHE A 20 -2.40 4.63 -2.82
C PHE A 20 -1.50 5.19 -1.72
N HIS A 21 -1.75 6.42 -1.25
CA HIS A 21 -0.90 7.03 -0.22
C HIS A 21 -0.90 6.25 1.11
N TRP A 22 -2.07 5.75 1.54
CA TRP A 22 -2.20 5.00 2.79
C TRP A 22 -2.06 3.49 2.61
N GLY A 23 -2.43 2.95 1.45
CA GLY A 23 -2.47 1.51 1.19
C GLY A 23 -1.19 0.93 0.60
N PHE A 24 -0.31 1.74 0.01
CA PHE A 24 0.89 1.24 -0.66
C PHE A 24 1.85 0.53 0.31
N ILE A 25 2.23 1.20 1.42
CA ILE A 25 3.16 0.61 2.39
C ILE A 25 2.56 -0.63 3.08
N PRO A 26 1.31 -0.61 3.59
CA PRO A 26 0.69 -1.82 4.15
C PRO A 26 0.63 -2.99 3.17
N ALA A 27 0.35 -2.73 1.89
CA ALA A 27 0.32 -3.78 0.86
C ALA A 27 1.70 -4.37 0.59
N ILE A 28 2.73 -3.53 0.47
CA ILE A 28 4.13 -3.97 0.30
C ILE A 28 4.56 -4.83 1.49
N LEU A 29 4.27 -4.38 2.71
CA LEU A 29 4.60 -5.13 3.93
C LEU A 29 3.91 -6.50 3.94
N PHE A 30 2.61 -6.55 3.67
CA PHE A 30 1.86 -7.81 3.60
C PHE A 30 2.45 -8.78 2.58
N LEU A 31 2.82 -8.30 1.40
CA LEU A 31 3.46 -9.12 0.37
C LEU A 31 4.85 -9.59 0.80
N GLY A 32 5.64 -8.73 1.47
CA GLY A 32 6.94 -9.08 2.04
C GLY A 32 6.83 -10.20 3.08
N PHE A 33 5.91 -10.07 4.04
CA PHE A 33 5.66 -11.12 5.04
C PHE A 33 5.10 -12.40 4.41
N ARG A 34 4.22 -12.30 3.40
CA ARG A 34 3.67 -13.48 2.68
C ARG A 34 4.71 -14.24 1.87
N LYS A 35 5.65 -13.54 1.24
CA LYS A 35 6.78 -14.18 0.56
C LYS A 35 7.67 -14.91 1.58
N GLY A 36 7.78 -14.36 2.78
CA GLY A 36 8.63 -14.91 3.84
C GLY A 36 10.11 -14.64 3.58
N ALA A 37 10.94 -14.98 4.56
CA ALA A 37 12.39 -14.93 4.42
C ALA A 37 12.89 -16.17 3.69
N ASP A 38 13.98 -16.02 2.92
CA ASP A 38 14.62 -17.15 2.26
C ASP A 38 15.09 -18.21 3.30
N PRO A 39 15.12 -19.50 2.94
CA PRO A 39 15.47 -20.56 3.88
C PRO A 39 16.86 -20.31 4.49
N GLY A 40 16.91 -20.14 5.82
CA GLY A 40 18.14 -19.84 6.56
C GLY A 40 18.26 -18.39 7.06
N MET A 41 17.32 -17.50 6.71
CA MET A 41 17.25 -16.13 7.26
C MET A 41 16.21 -16.01 8.40
N PRO A 42 16.42 -15.11 9.37
CA PRO A 42 15.46 -14.88 10.44
C PRO A 42 14.13 -14.37 9.89
N GLN A 43 13.04 -14.88 10.48
CA GLN A 43 11.68 -14.53 10.14
C GLN A 43 11.44 -13.01 10.18
N LEU A 44 10.88 -12.48 9.09
CA LEU A 44 10.48 -11.08 9.01
C LEU A 44 9.48 -10.80 10.13
N SER A 45 9.83 -9.90 11.05
CA SER A 45 8.96 -9.38 12.10
C SER A 45 8.81 -7.88 11.93
N LEU A 46 7.60 -7.36 12.12
CA LEU A 46 7.31 -5.91 12.05
C LEU A 46 8.23 -5.11 12.97
N ILE A 47 8.59 -5.66 14.13
CA ILE A 47 9.48 -5.03 15.10
C ILE A 47 10.91 -4.92 14.56
N ASN A 48 11.44 -5.97 13.93
CA ASN A 48 12.80 -5.96 13.37
C ASN A 48 12.95 -5.02 12.15
N LEU A 49 11.84 -4.73 11.45
CA LEU A 49 11.81 -3.82 10.30
C LEU A 49 11.68 -2.33 10.71
N LEU A 50 10.97 -2.06 11.80
CA LEU A 50 10.71 -0.70 12.28
C LEU A 50 11.77 -0.22 13.27
N TRP A 51 12.33 -1.12 14.06
CA TRP A 51 13.37 -0.87 15.05
C TRP A 51 14.55 -1.79 14.76
N GLN A 52 15.54 -1.27 14.03
CA GLN A 52 16.89 -1.81 13.97
C GLN A 52 17.80 -1.08 14.95
#